data_AF-A0A954IAL4-F1
#
_entry.id   AF-A0A954IAL4-F1
#
_cell.length_a   1.000
_cell.length_b   1.000
_cell.length_c   1.000
_cell.angle_alpha   90.00
_cell.angle_beta   90.00
_cell.angle_gamma   90.00
#
_symmetry.space_group_name_H-M   'P 1'
#
loop_
_entity.id
_entity.type
_entity.pdbx_description
1 polymer ?
#
loop_
_entity_poly.entity_id
_entity_poly.type
_entity_poly.pdbx_seq_one_letter_code
_entity_poly.pdbx_strand_id
1 'polypeptide(L)'
;MKKSDYRRWLSDRLNVQSNLLMGATAAMSIMGCIAIFIELIVAGWILSVGFCGTLIGWLLAFVIVGVALVVTFARLSKTLPDARHETMLGETPFEFSTAPSMGVVWTYALGQIDSDRGFVDRLLGTLALPQRLLCGAWYVYHRWDQVLAVDVAPCAAVIRLLIREDKGVEIHEIAEKVTTENLSRTLHQVSLIDGIVVITRRKTALSATPRLNEDIQEWATKHQSTPIPEETD
;
A
#
# COMPACT_ATOMS: atom_id res chain seq x y z
N MET A 1 0.25 -16.51 23.45
CA MET A 1 -0.27 -15.13 23.66
C MET A 1 -1.78 -15.14 23.85
N LYS A 2 -2.31 -14.31 24.74
CA LYS A 2 -3.75 -14.14 24.97
C LYS A 2 -4.37 -13.28 23.86
N LYS A 3 -5.71 -13.29 23.76
CA LYS A 3 -6.47 -12.50 22.76
C LYS A 3 -6.22 -11.00 22.90
N SER A 4 -6.08 -10.51 24.13
CA SER A 4 -5.72 -9.12 24.47
C SER A 4 -4.38 -8.71 23.87
N ASP A 5 -3.41 -9.62 23.92
CA ASP A 5 -2.02 -9.34 23.51
C ASP A 5 -1.93 -9.14 22.00
N TYR A 6 -2.66 -9.95 21.21
CA TYR A 6 -2.74 -9.78 19.76
C TYR A 6 -3.41 -8.46 19.35
N ARG A 7 -4.42 -8.01 20.10
CA ARG A 7 -5.06 -6.71 19.84
C ARG A 7 -4.10 -5.56 20.11
N ARG A 8 -3.36 -5.64 21.22
CA ARG A 8 -2.37 -4.63 21.60
C ARG A 8 -1.21 -4.60 20.61
N TRP A 9 -0.65 -5.77 20.27
CA TRP A 9 0.36 -5.89 19.23
C TRP A 9 -0.11 -5.30 17.90
N LEU A 10 -1.32 -5.64 17.46
CA LEU A 10 -1.84 -5.14 16.19
C LEU A 10 -2.00 -3.61 16.23
N SER A 11 -2.50 -3.05 17.33
CA SER A 11 -2.59 -1.59 17.50
C SER A 11 -1.21 -0.92 17.43
N ASP A 12 -0.21 -1.46 18.13
CA ASP A 12 1.15 -0.94 18.11
C ASP A 12 1.76 -1.04 16.71
N ARG A 13 1.53 -2.17 16.03
CA ARG A 13 2.00 -2.40 14.66
C ARG A 13 1.37 -1.43 13.67
N LEU A 14 0.07 -1.20 13.75
CA LEU A 14 -0.64 -0.25 12.90
C LEU A 14 -0.13 1.19 13.14
N ASN A 15 0.22 1.55 14.38
CA ASN A 15 0.84 2.84 14.69
C ASN A 15 2.25 2.99 14.10
N VAL A 16 3.07 1.94 14.15
CA VAL A 16 4.39 1.95 13.50
C VAL A 16 4.23 2.04 11.98
N GLN A 17 3.33 1.25 11.40
CA GLN A 17 3.07 1.24 9.97
C GLN A 17 2.49 2.59 9.50
N SER A 18 1.60 3.21 10.25
CA SER A 18 1.02 4.51 9.90
C SER A 18 2.09 5.61 9.89
N ASN A 19 3.01 5.61 10.87
CA ASN A 19 4.15 6.52 10.88
C ASN A 19 5.08 6.32 9.68
N LEU A 20 5.35 5.06 9.30
CA LEU A 20 6.16 4.75 8.11
C LEU A 20 5.47 5.20 6.82
N LEU A 21 4.16 4.99 6.69
CA LEU A 21 3.38 5.44 5.53
C LEU A 21 3.32 6.96 5.43
N MET A 22 3.17 7.65 6.56
CA MET A 22 3.23 9.12 6.61
C MET A 22 4.60 9.62 6.16
N GLY A 23 5.68 9.01 6.65
CA GLY A 23 7.05 9.32 6.22
C GLY A 23 7.28 9.07 4.73
N ALA A 24 6.79 7.93 4.20
CA ALA A 24 6.87 7.61 2.78
C ALA A 24 6.08 8.60 1.92
N THR A 25 4.88 8.99 2.35
CA THR A 25 4.05 10.01 1.68
C THR A 25 4.78 11.35 1.60
N ALA A 26 5.36 11.80 2.72
CA ALA A 26 6.14 13.03 2.76
C ALA A 26 7.36 12.97 1.83
N ALA A 27 8.13 11.88 1.88
CA ALA A 27 9.30 11.69 1.03
C ALA A 27 8.94 11.70 -0.47
N MET A 28 7.92 10.94 -0.88
CA MET A 28 7.46 10.90 -2.27
C MET A 28 6.92 12.26 -2.75
N SER A 29 6.18 12.97 -1.88
CA SER A 29 5.65 14.29 -2.21
C SER A 29 6.77 15.32 -2.41
N ILE A 30 7.76 15.36 -1.50
CA ILE A 30 8.90 16.27 -1.60
C ILE A 30 9.73 15.97 -2.85
N MET A 31 10.08 14.71 -3.09
CA MET A 31 10.82 14.31 -4.29
C MET A 31 10.05 14.63 -5.57
N GLY A 32 8.74 14.34 -5.60
CA GLY A 32 7.87 14.64 -6.74
C GLY A 32 7.79 16.14 -7.03
N CYS A 33 7.60 16.97 -6.01
CA CYS A 33 7.55 18.43 -6.15
C CYS A 33 8.87 19.01 -6.68
N ILE A 34 10.01 18.58 -6.12
CA ILE A 34 11.34 19.02 -6.59
C ILE A 34 11.54 18.60 -8.05
N ALA A 35 11.19 17.36 -8.39
CA ALA A 35 11.37 16.84 -9.73
C ALA A 35 10.47 17.54 -10.76
N ILE A 36 9.20 17.85 -10.41
CA ILE A 36 8.30 18.64 -11.27
C ILE A 36 8.84 20.06 -11.46
N PHE A 37 9.39 20.67 -10.42
CA PHE A 37 9.97 22.01 -10.53
C PHE A 37 11.16 22.04 -11.49
N ILE A 38 12.04 21.04 -11.40
CA ILE A 38 13.17 20.87 -12.33
C ILE A 38 12.66 20.62 -13.76
N GLU A 39 11.68 19.71 -13.92
CA GLU A 39 11.08 19.39 -15.22
C GLU A 39 10.47 20.66 -15.86
N LEU A 40 9.77 21.46 -15.08
CA LEU A 40 9.15 22.70 -15.53
C LEU A 40 10.17 23.77 -15.94
N ILE A 41 11.27 23.92 -15.18
CA ILE A 41 12.35 24.83 -15.54
C ILE A 41 12.99 24.40 -16.86
N VAL A 42 13.30 23.11 -17.01
CA VAL A 42 13.95 22.58 -18.21
C VAL A 42 13.03 22.70 -19.42
N ALA A 43 11.78 22.27 -19.30
CA ALA A 43 10.78 22.37 -20.38
C ALA A 43 10.51 23.84 -20.75
N GLY A 44 10.38 24.71 -19.75
CA GLY A 44 10.20 26.15 -19.94
C GLY A 44 11.37 26.79 -20.65
N TRP A 45 12.62 26.44 -20.28
CA TRP A 45 13.82 26.89 -20.99
C TRP A 45 13.86 26.44 -22.45
N ILE A 46 13.63 25.14 -22.71
CA ILE A 46 13.65 24.59 -24.07
C ILE A 46 12.60 25.28 -24.95
N LEU A 47 11.38 25.42 -24.46
CA LEU A 47 10.30 26.07 -25.20
C LEU A 47 10.55 27.57 -25.35
N SER A 48 11.08 28.24 -24.32
CA SER A 48 11.43 29.65 -24.39
C SER A 48 12.47 29.93 -25.46
N VAL A 49 13.48 29.06 -25.65
CA VAL A 49 14.43 29.19 -26.77
C VAL A 49 13.72 29.06 -28.12
N GLY A 50 12.81 28.09 -28.26
CA GLY A 50 12.02 27.88 -29.49
C GLY A 50 11.06 29.02 -29.82
N PHE A 51 10.54 29.71 -28.79
CA PHE A 51 9.60 30.84 -28.92
C PHE A 51 10.28 32.21 -28.71
N CYS A 52 11.58 32.32 -28.96
CA CYS A 52 12.36 33.58 -28.89
C CYS A 52 12.20 34.36 -27.57
N GLY A 53 12.14 33.68 -26.43
CA GLY A 53 12.09 34.30 -25.12
C GLY A 53 10.70 34.77 -24.67
N THR A 54 9.64 34.43 -25.39
CA THR A 54 8.28 34.85 -25.02
C THR A 54 7.72 34.01 -23.85
N LEU A 55 6.87 34.65 -23.03
CA LEU A 55 6.14 34.00 -21.92
C LEU A 55 5.25 32.82 -22.38
N ILE A 56 4.94 32.75 -23.68
CA ILE A 56 4.13 31.67 -24.29
C ILE A 56 4.82 30.31 -24.12
N GLY A 57 6.15 30.24 -24.20
CA GLY A 57 6.90 28.98 -24.01
C GLY A 57 6.74 28.41 -22.59
N TRP A 58 6.76 29.28 -21.58
CA TRP A 58 6.54 28.89 -20.19
C TRP A 58 5.10 28.45 -19.93
N LEU A 59 4.11 29.18 -20.46
CA LEU A 59 2.70 28.77 -20.36
C LEU A 59 2.48 27.40 -21.00
N LEU A 60 3.07 27.15 -22.17
CA LEU A 60 2.97 25.86 -22.84
C LEU A 60 3.64 24.74 -22.02
N ALA A 61 4.78 24.99 -21.39
CA ALA A 61 5.43 24.05 -20.49
C ALA A 61 4.51 23.66 -19.31
N PHE A 62 3.88 24.65 -18.66
CA PHE A 62 2.91 24.42 -17.58
C PHE A 62 1.73 23.56 -18.07
N VAL A 63 1.19 23.84 -19.25
CA VAL A 63 0.08 23.06 -19.82
C VAL A 63 0.51 21.61 -20.08
N ILE A 64 1.68 21.39 -20.69
CA ILE A 64 2.17 20.04 -21.00
C ILE A 64 2.37 19.23 -19.72
N VAL A 65 3.08 19.79 -18.74
CA VAL A 65 3.34 19.11 -17.46
C VAL A 65 2.04 18.87 -16.68
N GLY A 66 1.12 19.84 -16.68
CA GLY A 66 -0.19 19.73 -16.04
C GLY A 66 -1.05 18.63 -16.68
N VAL A 67 -1.11 18.58 -18.02
CA VAL A 67 -1.83 17.52 -18.74
C VAL A 67 -1.19 16.15 -18.46
N ALA A 68 0.13 16.05 -18.46
CA ALA A 68 0.83 14.81 -18.11
C ALA A 68 0.49 14.35 -16.69
N LEU A 69 0.41 15.27 -15.72
CA LEU A 69 0.01 14.96 -14.35
C LEU A 69 -1.43 14.44 -14.28
N VAL A 70 -2.37 15.12 -14.93
CA VAL A 70 -3.79 14.71 -14.97
C VAL A 70 -3.96 13.34 -15.63
N VAL A 71 -3.29 13.10 -16.75
CA VAL A 71 -3.34 11.81 -17.45
C VAL A 71 -2.73 10.70 -16.60
N THR A 72 -1.63 10.97 -15.91
CA THR A 72 -0.97 10.00 -15.02
C THR A 72 -1.90 9.65 -13.85
N PHE A 73 -2.54 10.66 -13.26
CA PHE A 73 -3.50 10.47 -12.18
C PHE A 73 -4.75 9.69 -12.64
N ALA A 74 -5.30 10.01 -13.80
CA ALA A 74 -6.43 9.29 -14.39
C ALA A 74 -6.11 7.82 -14.69
N ARG A 75 -4.83 7.48 -14.91
CA ARG A 75 -4.36 6.10 -15.12
C ARG A 75 -4.04 5.37 -13.81
N LEU A 76 -3.92 6.06 -12.68
CA LEU A 76 -3.51 5.50 -11.40
C LEU A 76 -4.36 4.29 -10.98
N SER A 77 -5.69 4.42 -11.08
CA SER A 77 -6.65 3.35 -10.74
C SER A 77 -6.50 2.09 -11.61
N LYS A 78 -5.99 2.24 -12.84
CA LYS A 78 -5.72 1.11 -13.74
C LYS A 78 -4.36 0.47 -13.49
N THR A 79 -3.39 1.24 -13.01
CA THR A 79 -2.01 0.78 -12.78
C THR A 79 -1.76 0.23 -11.39
N LEU A 80 -2.50 0.71 -10.39
CA LEU A 80 -2.49 0.21 -9.01
C LEU A 80 -3.91 -0.18 -8.57
N PRO A 81 -4.58 -1.12 -9.27
CA PRO A 81 -5.87 -1.62 -8.82
C PRO A 81 -5.67 -2.50 -7.57
N ASP A 82 -6.67 -2.51 -6.69
CA ASP A 82 -6.79 -3.57 -5.71
C ASP A 82 -6.89 -4.93 -6.44
N ALA A 83 -6.14 -5.91 -5.97
CA ALA A 83 -6.22 -7.26 -6.52
C ALA A 83 -7.52 -7.90 -6.05
N ARG A 84 -8.43 -8.14 -7.00
CA ARG A 84 -9.70 -8.82 -6.75
C ARG A 84 -9.48 -10.33 -6.80
N HIS A 85 -10.02 -11.02 -5.81
CA HIS A 85 -9.97 -12.45 -5.70
C HIS A 85 -11.38 -12.99 -5.57
N GLU A 86 -11.76 -13.86 -6.49
CA GLU A 86 -13.00 -14.62 -6.43
C GLU A 86 -12.73 -15.97 -5.77
N THR A 87 -13.57 -16.34 -4.82
CA THR A 87 -13.49 -17.60 -4.09
C THR A 87 -14.90 -18.16 -3.90
N MET A 88 -15.03 -19.47 -3.70
CA MET A 88 -16.32 -20.07 -3.38
C MET A 88 -16.44 -20.22 -1.87
N LEU A 89 -17.45 -19.58 -1.27
CA LEU A 89 -17.84 -19.79 0.12
C LEU A 89 -19.04 -20.75 0.14
N GLY A 90 -18.76 -22.04 0.28
CA GLY A 90 -19.77 -23.09 0.04
C GLY A 90 -20.18 -23.11 -1.44
N GLU A 91 -21.43 -22.76 -1.72
CA GLU A 91 -21.98 -22.65 -3.09
C GLU A 91 -22.09 -21.20 -3.59
N THR A 92 -21.74 -20.22 -2.75
CA THR A 92 -21.87 -18.80 -3.10
C THR A 92 -20.52 -18.22 -3.57
N PRO A 93 -20.49 -17.49 -4.70
CA PRO A 93 -19.29 -16.77 -5.10
C PRO A 93 -19.06 -15.60 -4.15
N PHE A 94 -17.83 -15.48 -3.66
CA PHE A 94 -17.37 -14.46 -2.73
C PHE A 94 -16.16 -13.75 -3.31
N GLU A 95 -16.32 -12.46 -3.61
CA GLU A 95 -15.25 -11.58 -4.08
C GLU A 95 -14.70 -10.77 -2.91
N PHE A 96 -13.38 -10.71 -2.78
CA PHE A 96 -12.72 -9.76 -1.89
C PHE A 96 -11.55 -9.09 -2.59
N SER A 97 -11.24 -7.88 -2.16
CA SER A 97 -10.13 -7.09 -2.70
C SER A 97 -8.96 -7.10 -1.73
N THR A 98 -7.73 -7.17 -2.26
CA THR A 98 -6.51 -7.00 -1.47
C THR A 98 -5.70 -5.80 -1.96
N ALA A 99 -5.06 -5.14 -1.00
CA ALA A 99 -4.18 -4.03 -1.26
C ALA A 99 -2.88 -4.51 -1.94
N PRO A 100 -2.41 -3.91 -3.04
CA PRO A 100 -1.05 -4.13 -3.49
C PRO A 100 -0.06 -3.66 -2.43
N SER A 101 1.06 -4.37 -2.33
CA SER A 101 2.10 -4.08 -1.36
C SER A 101 2.76 -2.72 -1.65
N MET A 102 3.35 -2.13 -0.62
CA MET A 102 4.12 -0.88 -0.75
C MET A 102 5.28 -1.02 -1.75
N GLY A 103 5.84 -2.21 -1.92
CA GLY A 103 6.86 -2.49 -2.93
C GLY A 103 6.34 -2.19 -4.35
N VAL A 104 5.12 -2.64 -4.67
CA VAL A 104 4.50 -2.37 -5.98
C VAL A 104 4.27 -0.87 -6.19
N VAL A 105 3.87 -0.14 -5.15
CA VAL A 105 3.68 1.31 -5.20
C VAL A 105 5.00 2.03 -5.47
N TRP A 106 6.08 1.64 -4.78
CA TRP A 106 7.43 2.18 -5.02
C TRP A 106 7.94 1.86 -6.42
N THR A 107 7.75 0.63 -6.90
CA THR A 107 8.11 0.22 -8.27
C THR A 107 7.31 1.00 -9.31
N TYR A 108 6.04 1.30 -9.04
CA TYR A 108 5.24 2.19 -9.89
C TYR A 108 5.80 3.62 -9.87
N ALA A 109 6.10 4.16 -8.69
CA ALA A 109 6.52 5.55 -8.52
C ALA A 109 7.91 5.84 -9.12
N LEU A 110 8.86 4.92 -8.93
CA LEU A 110 10.24 5.04 -9.44
C LEU A 110 10.41 4.46 -10.87
N GLY A 111 9.37 3.81 -11.40
CA GLY A 111 9.43 3.12 -12.67
C GLY A 111 10.18 1.78 -12.59
N GLN A 112 9.81 0.85 -13.48
CA GLN A 112 10.58 -0.37 -13.71
C GLN A 112 11.68 -0.06 -14.74
N ILE A 113 12.93 -0.02 -14.27
CA ILE A 113 14.11 0.20 -15.13
C ILE A 113 14.32 -1.01 -16.06
N ASP A 114 13.97 -2.21 -15.62
CA ASP A 114 14.23 -3.49 -16.33
C ASP A 114 13.10 -3.95 -17.27
N SER A 115 12.27 -3.04 -17.77
CA SER A 115 11.25 -3.44 -18.74
C SER A 115 11.85 -3.54 -20.16
N ASP A 116 11.50 -4.62 -20.89
CA ASP A 116 11.82 -4.86 -22.32
C ASP A 116 11.12 -3.88 -23.27
N ARG A 117 10.87 -2.65 -22.80
CA ARG A 117 10.20 -1.59 -23.56
C ARG A 117 11.18 -0.92 -24.51
N GLY A 118 10.65 -0.46 -25.64
CA GLY A 118 11.42 0.33 -26.61
C GLY A 118 11.96 1.63 -26.01
N PHE A 119 12.98 2.21 -26.64
CA PHE A 119 13.64 3.44 -26.17
C PHE A 119 12.66 4.59 -25.92
N VAL A 120 11.66 4.77 -26.80
CA VAL A 120 10.63 5.82 -26.68
C VAL A 120 9.79 5.64 -25.42
N ASP A 121 9.38 4.41 -25.11
CA ASP A 121 8.59 4.11 -23.91
C ASP A 121 9.40 4.30 -22.63
N ARG A 122 10.71 4.01 -22.66
CA ARG A 122 11.61 4.29 -21.54
C ARG A 122 11.75 5.79 -21.34
N LEU A 123 11.95 6.57 -22.40
CA LEU A 123 12.07 8.02 -22.32
C LEU A 123 10.79 8.66 -21.77
N LEU A 124 9.62 8.28 -22.31
CA LEU A 124 8.32 8.74 -21.82
C LEU A 124 8.08 8.30 -20.37
N GLY A 125 8.49 7.08 -20.02
CA GLY A 125 8.41 6.57 -18.65
C GLY A 125 9.27 7.36 -17.67
N THR A 126 10.48 7.75 -18.08
CA THR A 126 11.40 8.58 -17.29
C THR A 126 10.90 10.01 -17.14
N LEU A 127 10.40 10.60 -18.23
CA LEU A 127 9.81 11.94 -18.20
C LEU A 127 8.57 11.99 -17.30
N ALA A 128 7.81 10.91 -17.21
CA ALA A 128 6.63 10.82 -16.35
C ALA A 128 6.94 10.50 -14.86
N LEU A 129 8.21 10.31 -14.48
CA LEU A 129 8.57 9.96 -13.09
C LEU A 129 8.09 10.98 -12.05
N PRO A 130 8.23 12.30 -12.26
CA PRO A 130 7.80 13.29 -11.27
C PRO A 130 6.29 13.21 -10.99
N GLN A 131 5.48 13.04 -12.04
CA GLN A 131 4.04 12.88 -11.95
C GLN A 131 3.68 11.55 -11.26
N ARG A 132 4.41 10.47 -11.54
CA ARG A 132 4.22 9.15 -10.90
C ARG A 132 4.58 9.17 -9.43
N LEU A 133 5.59 9.93 -9.01
CA LEU A 133 5.94 10.12 -7.60
C LEU A 133 4.81 10.80 -6.83
N LEU A 134 4.21 11.86 -7.38
CA LEU A 134 3.06 12.51 -6.75
C LEU A 134 1.81 11.61 -6.72
N CYS A 135 1.54 10.88 -7.80
CA CYS A 135 0.44 9.91 -7.82
C CYS A 135 0.67 8.77 -6.82
N GLY A 136 1.92 8.31 -6.68
CA GLY A 136 2.33 7.37 -5.65
C GLY A 136 2.10 7.93 -4.25
N ALA A 137 2.51 9.17 -3.99
CA ALA A 137 2.28 9.84 -2.72
C ALA A 137 0.79 9.92 -2.36
N TRP A 138 -0.05 10.32 -3.31
CA TRP A 138 -1.51 10.34 -3.14
C TRP A 138 -2.08 8.96 -2.79
N TYR A 139 -1.59 7.92 -3.47
CA TYR A 139 -1.99 6.55 -3.19
C TYR A 139 -1.55 6.09 -1.79
N VAL A 140 -0.31 6.38 -1.39
CA VAL A 140 0.20 6.05 -0.05
C VAL A 140 -0.58 6.80 1.03
N TYR A 141 -1.00 8.04 0.77
CA TYR A 141 -1.86 8.81 1.66
C TYR A 141 -3.23 8.13 1.86
N HIS A 142 -3.88 7.68 0.79
CA HIS A 142 -5.12 6.89 0.92
C HIS A 142 -4.90 5.58 1.68
N ARG A 143 -3.75 4.93 1.50
CA ARG A 143 -3.40 3.72 2.26
C ARG A 143 -3.21 4.01 3.73
N TRP A 144 -2.60 5.13 4.07
CA TRP A 144 -2.47 5.57 5.45
C TRP A 144 -3.84 5.76 6.11
N ASP A 145 -4.77 6.43 5.44
CA ASP A 145 -6.15 6.59 5.92
C ASP A 145 -6.86 5.24 6.15
N GLN A 146 -6.71 4.30 5.21
CA GLN A 146 -7.25 2.94 5.36
C GLN A 146 -6.66 2.17 6.53
N VAL A 147 -5.35 2.32 6.79
CA VAL A 147 -4.66 1.69 7.92
C VAL A 147 -5.17 2.23 9.26
N LEU A 148 -5.45 3.53 9.34
CA LEU A 148 -6.07 4.14 10.53
C LEU A 148 -7.51 3.66 10.77
N ALA A 149 -8.22 3.30 9.70
CA ALA A 149 -9.59 2.80 9.76
C ALA A 149 -9.70 1.27 9.96
N VAL A 150 -8.60 0.57 10.22
CA VAL A 150 -8.58 -0.89 10.46
C VAL A 150 -9.30 -1.22 11.77
N ASP A 151 -10.25 -2.16 11.70
CA ASP A 151 -10.87 -2.69 12.90
C ASP A 151 -9.96 -3.76 13.53
N VAL A 152 -9.36 -3.41 14.67
CA VAL A 152 -8.36 -4.23 15.36
C VAL A 152 -8.94 -5.56 15.84
N ALA A 153 -10.20 -5.59 16.29
CA ALA A 153 -10.77 -6.76 16.95
C ALA A 153 -10.94 -7.98 16.00
N PRO A 154 -11.60 -7.87 14.83
CA PRO A 154 -11.73 -8.97 13.89
C PRO A 154 -10.39 -9.26 13.18
N CYS A 155 -9.60 -8.24 12.85
CA CYS A 155 -8.29 -8.45 12.19
C CYS A 155 -7.32 -9.22 13.09
N ALA A 156 -7.23 -8.91 14.38
CA ALA A 156 -6.41 -9.65 15.32
C ALA A 156 -6.85 -11.12 15.47
N ALA A 157 -8.16 -11.39 15.35
CA ALA A 157 -8.67 -12.76 15.39
C ALA A 157 -8.26 -13.56 14.16
N VAL A 158 -8.31 -12.95 12.97
CA VAL A 158 -7.80 -13.57 11.72
C VAL A 158 -6.30 -13.84 11.84
N ILE A 159 -5.50 -12.85 12.27
CA ILE A 159 -4.04 -13.04 12.41
C ILE A 159 -3.72 -14.14 13.41
N ARG A 160 -4.43 -14.20 14.53
CA ARG A 160 -4.25 -15.28 15.52
C ARG A 160 -4.54 -16.64 14.92
N LEU A 161 -5.56 -16.76 14.06
CA LEU A 161 -5.86 -18.00 13.36
C LEU A 161 -4.73 -18.36 12.39
N LEU A 162 -4.24 -17.41 11.59
CA LEU A 162 -3.13 -17.60 10.65
C LEU A 162 -1.85 -18.09 11.35
N ILE A 163 -1.50 -17.48 12.49
CA ILE A 163 -0.31 -17.88 13.27
C ILE A 163 -0.49 -19.23 13.94
N ARG A 164 -1.72 -19.59 14.34
CA ARG A 164 -1.99 -20.88 15.00
C ARG A 164 -1.89 -22.05 14.03
N GLU A 165 -2.39 -21.88 12.81
CA GLU A 165 -2.43 -22.97 11.83
C GLU A 165 -1.09 -23.13 11.09
N ASP A 166 -0.20 -22.11 11.12
CA ASP A 166 1.15 -22.05 10.51
C ASP A 166 1.20 -22.34 9.00
N LYS A 167 0.04 -22.63 8.41
CA LYS A 167 -0.21 -22.93 7.00
C LYS A 167 -1.19 -21.90 6.45
N GLY A 168 -1.25 -21.82 5.12
CA GLY A 168 -2.28 -21.01 4.46
C GLY A 168 -3.68 -21.47 4.87
N VAL A 169 -4.44 -20.57 5.50
CA VAL A 169 -5.82 -20.80 5.96
C VAL A 169 -6.76 -20.38 4.85
N GLU A 170 -7.62 -21.31 4.43
CA GLU A 170 -8.58 -21.04 3.36
C GLU A 170 -9.66 -20.05 3.81
N ILE A 171 -10.17 -19.22 2.89
CA ILE A 171 -11.14 -18.17 3.23
C ILE A 171 -12.42 -18.73 3.88
N HIS A 172 -12.87 -19.91 3.45
CA HIS A 172 -14.04 -20.57 4.02
C HIS A 172 -13.84 -20.93 5.52
N GLU A 173 -12.63 -21.34 5.90
CA GLU A 173 -12.27 -21.68 7.27
C GLU A 173 -12.16 -20.42 8.15
N ILE A 174 -11.72 -19.31 7.57
CA ILE A 174 -11.73 -18.00 8.25
C ILE A 174 -13.18 -17.56 8.52
N ALA A 175 -14.08 -17.74 7.55
CA ALA A 175 -15.48 -17.39 7.68
C ALA A 175 -16.19 -18.20 8.79
N GLU A 176 -15.82 -19.47 8.94
CA GLU A 176 -16.39 -20.36 9.96
C GLU A 176 -15.82 -20.06 11.36
N LYS A 177 -14.50 -19.85 11.46
CA LYS A 177 -13.81 -19.71 12.75
C LYS A 177 -13.80 -18.28 13.30
N VAL A 178 -13.99 -17.26 12.47
CA VAL A 178 -13.91 -15.85 12.87
C VAL A 178 -15.26 -15.17 12.67
N THR A 179 -15.92 -14.80 13.77
CA THR A 179 -17.14 -14.00 13.74
C THR A 179 -16.81 -12.57 13.32
N THR A 180 -17.27 -12.16 12.14
CA THR A 180 -17.13 -10.80 11.62
C THR A 180 -18.44 -10.34 11.00
N GLU A 181 -18.76 -9.04 11.10
CA GLU A 181 -19.95 -8.47 10.46
C GLU A 181 -19.79 -8.40 8.93
N ASN A 182 -18.56 -8.21 8.45
CA ASN A 182 -18.25 -8.12 7.03
C ASN A 182 -16.88 -8.75 6.73
N LEU A 183 -16.91 -10.02 6.31
CA LEU A 183 -15.71 -10.79 6.00
C LEU A 183 -14.88 -10.13 4.89
N SER A 184 -15.51 -9.60 3.84
CA SER A 184 -14.77 -8.97 2.73
C SER A 184 -13.97 -7.76 3.21
N ARG A 185 -14.58 -6.93 4.06
CA ARG A 185 -13.90 -5.77 4.64
C ARG A 185 -12.77 -6.21 5.56
N THR A 186 -12.99 -7.21 6.41
CA THR A 186 -11.94 -7.73 7.29
C THR A 186 -10.77 -8.32 6.50
N LEU A 187 -11.02 -9.11 5.46
CA LEU A 187 -9.96 -9.67 4.61
C LEU A 187 -9.16 -8.57 3.90
N HIS A 188 -9.84 -7.53 3.41
CA HIS A 188 -9.17 -6.36 2.84
C HIS A 188 -8.28 -5.67 3.88
N GLN A 189 -8.81 -5.40 5.08
CA GLN A 189 -8.06 -4.74 6.15
C GLN A 189 -6.88 -5.57 6.64
N VAL A 190 -7.05 -6.88 6.74
CA VAL A 190 -5.97 -7.82 7.06
C VAL A 190 -4.90 -7.78 5.97
N SER A 191 -5.27 -7.68 4.68
CA SER A 191 -4.30 -7.54 3.58
C SER A 191 -3.48 -6.24 3.62
N LEU A 192 -3.92 -5.20 4.35
CA LEU A 192 -3.15 -3.97 4.55
C LEU A 192 -1.94 -4.18 5.47
N ILE A 193 -1.94 -5.23 6.29
CA ILE A 193 -0.92 -5.49 7.29
C ILE A 193 0.28 -6.13 6.60
N ASP A 194 1.44 -5.51 6.76
CA ASP A 194 2.68 -6.04 6.19
C ASP A 194 3.00 -7.43 6.75
N GLY A 195 3.35 -8.36 5.86
CA GLY A 195 3.63 -9.75 6.22
C GLY A 195 2.44 -10.71 6.09
N ILE A 196 1.31 -10.28 5.52
CA ILE A 196 0.20 -11.16 5.14
C ILE A 196 0.17 -11.36 3.63
N VAL A 197 0.03 -12.62 3.19
CA VAL A 197 0.07 -13.00 1.77
C VAL A 197 -1.16 -13.79 1.39
N VAL A 198 -1.71 -13.48 0.23
CA VAL A 198 -2.80 -14.23 -0.40
C VAL A 198 -2.21 -15.28 -1.32
N ILE A 199 -2.59 -16.53 -1.13
CA ILE A 199 -2.16 -17.67 -1.95
C ILE A 199 -3.35 -18.08 -2.82
N THR A 200 -3.15 -18.15 -4.14
CA THR A 200 -4.23 -18.42 -5.13
C THR A 200 -4.01 -19.66 -6.01
N ARG A 201 -2.92 -20.42 -5.83
CA ARG A 201 -2.49 -21.48 -6.79
C ARG A 201 -3.46 -22.66 -6.97
N ARG A 202 -4.30 -22.97 -5.99
CA ARG A 202 -5.27 -24.10 -6.05
C ARG A 202 -6.57 -23.77 -5.35
N LYS A 203 -6.45 -23.08 -4.21
CA LYS A 203 -7.53 -22.49 -3.45
C LYS A 203 -7.04 -21.16 -2.91
N THR A 204 -7.96 -20.25 -2.69
CA THR A 204 -7.63 -18.94 -2.15
C THR A 204 -7.51 -19.04 -0.63
N ALA A 205 -6.32 -18.75 -0.13
CA ALA A 205 -5.96 -18.82 1.28
C ALA A 205 -5.16 -17.59 1.70
N LEU A 206 -5.22 -17.24 2.97
CA LEU A 206 -4.35 -16.25 3.59
C LEU A 206 -3.26 -16.97 4.38
N SER A 207 -2.05 -16.42 4.36
CA SER A 207 -0.94 -16.92 5.16
C SER A 207 -0.23 -15.75 5.82
N ALA A 208 0.18 -15.96 7.07
CA ALA A 208 1.20 -15.13 7.69
C ALA A 208 2.57 -15.51 7.11
N THR A 209 3.43 -14.51 6.89
CA THR A 209 4.84 -14.74 6.56
C THR A 209 5.63 -15.09 7.82
N PRO A 210 6.77 -15.81 7.69
CA PRO A 210 7.64 -16.09 8.84
C PRO A 210 8.05 -14.83 9.60
N ARG A 211 8.35 -13.75 8.85
CA ARG A 211 8.69 -12.42 9.40
C ARG A 211 7.60 -11.86 10.32
N LEU A 212 6.32 -12.09 10.00
CA LEU A 212 5.22 -11.64 10.86
C LEU A 212 5.19 -12.40 12.19
N ASN A 213 5.47 -13.70 12.15
CA ASN A 213 5.55 -14.52 13.36
C ASN A 213 6.72 -14.11 14.25
N GLU A 214 7.89 -13.86 13.65
CA GLU A 214 9.07 -13.32 14.34
C GLU A 214 8.76 -11.98 15.01
N ASP A 215 8.14 -11.03 14.30
CA ASP A 215 7.76 -9.71 14.82
C ASP A 215 6.81 -9.80 16.03
N ILE A 216 5.85 -10.72 16.00
CA ILE A 216 4.92 -10.98 17.11
C ILE A 216 5.68 -11.54 18.32
N GLN A 217 6.61 -12.47 18.11
CA GLN A 217 7.40 -13.08 19.19
C GLN A 217 8.38 -12.08 19.82
N GLU A 218 9.02 -11.24 19.01
CA GLU A 218 9.87 -10.14 19.47
C GLU A 218 9.07 -9.15 20.33
N TRP A 219 7.89 -8.73 19.84
CA TRP A 219 7.00 -7.86 20.60
C TRP A 219 6.58 -8.51 21.93
N ALA A 220 6.21 -9.79 21.91
CA ALA A 220 5.81 -10.51 23.11
C ALA A 220 6.93 -10.59 24.15
N THR A 221 8.17 -10.84 23.72
CA THR A 221 9.35 -10.89 24.59
C THR A 221 9.64 -9.54 25.23
N LYS A 222 9.52 -8.45 24.45
CA LYS A 222 9.71 -7.06 24.92
C LYS A 222 8.65 -6.63 25.94
N HIS A 223 7.42 -7.09 25.80
CA HIS A 223 6.31 -6.68 26.67
C HIS A 223 6.04 -7.63 27.84
N GLN A 224 6.58 -8.85 27.83
CA GLN A 224 6.59 -9.74 29.00
C GLN A 224 7.66 -9.36 30.04
N SER A 225 8.71 -8.65 29.61
CA SER A 225 9.80 -8.17 30.47
C SER A 225 9.53 -6.81 31.12
N THR A 226 8.40 -6.18 30.80
CA THR A 226 7.96 -4.92 31.43
C THR A 226 6.78 -5.21 32.36
N PRO A 227 6.95 -5.19 33.69
CA PRO A 227 5.83 -5.42 34.60
C PRO A 227 4.81 -4.29 34.44
N ILE A 228 3.56 -4.66 34.19
CA ILE A 228 2.43 -3.75 34.23
C ILE A 228 2.27 -3.32 35.70
N PRO A 229 2.30 -2.02 36.04
CA PRO A 229 1.95 -1.61 37.40
C PRO A 229 0.48 -2.00 37.62
N GLU A 230 0.23 -2.77 38.68
CA GLU A 230 -1.11 -3.10 39.13
C GLU A 230 -1.90 -1.81 39.31
N GLU A 231 -2.95 -1.62 38.51
CA GLU A 231 -4.04 -0.70 38.86
C GLU A 231 -4.64 -1.25 40.15
N THR A 232 -4.36 -0.59 41.27
CA THR A 232 -5.08 -0.78 42.52
C THR A 232 -6.51 -0.27 42.33
N ASP A 233 -7.46 -1.16 42.63
CA ASP A 233 -8.91 -0.95 42.67
C ASP A 233 -9.34 0.35 43.39
#